data_AF-A0A850NVX9-F1
#
_entry.id   AF-A0A850NVX9-F1
#
_cell.length_a   1.000
_cell.length_b   1.000
_cell.length_c   1.000
_cell.angle_alpha   90.00
_cell.angle_beta   90.00
_cell.angle_gamma   90.00
#
_symmetry.space_group_name_H-M   'P 1'
#
loop_
_entity.id
_entity.type
_entity.pdbx_description
1 polymer ?
#
loop_
_entity_poly.entity_id
_entity_poly.type
_entity_poly.pdbx_seq_one_letter_code
_entity_poly.pdbx_strand_id
1 'polypeptide(L)' 'GRRLLADLRGRVTGLAWPTYVLDIPGGAGKVPIGPDYLDGNRVRDPAGMWHEVADPAPAG' A
#
# COMPACT_ATOMS: atom_id res chain seq x y z
N GLY A 1 5.41 10.18 -8.08
CA GLY A 1 5.80 9.38 -6.91
C GLY A 1 5.16 8.00 -6.93
N ARG A 2 3.88 7.89 -6.56
CA ARG A 2 3.18 6.59 -6.44
C ARG A 2 3.18 5.72 -7.70
N ARG A 3 3.05 6.31 -8.89
CA ARG A 3 3.09 5.55 -10.17
C ARG A 3 4.43 4.88 -10.42
N LEU A 4 5.54 5.60 -10.21
CA LEU A 4 6.89 5.03 -10.30
C LEU A 4 7.09 3.86 -9.33
N LEU A 5 6.59 4.02 -8.10
CA LEU A 5 6.65 2.98 -7.10
C LEU A 5 5.79 1.76 -7.50
N ALA A 6 4.60 1.98 -8.05
CA ALA A 6 3.78 0.90 -8.62
C ALA A 6 4.53 0.14 -9.74
N ASP A 7 5.26 0.84 -10.61
CA ASP A 7 6.02 0.25 -11.71
C ASP A 7 7.25 -0.58 -11.22
N LEU A 8 7.73 -0.32 -10.00
CA LEU A 8 8.79 -1.11 -9.35
C LEU A 8 8.26 -2.37 -8.66
N ARG A 9 6.94 -2.50 -8.46
CA ARG A 9 6.32 -3.66 -7.82
C ARG A 9 6.59 -4.92 -8.66
N GLY A 10 7.11 -5.97 -8.02
CA GLY A 10 7.49 -7.22 -8.70
C GLY A 10 8.91 -7.22 -9.29
N ARG A 11 9.61 -6.08 -9.33
CA ARG A 11 11.03 -5.99 -9.75
C ARG A 11 12.01 -6.02 -8.58
N VAL A 12 11.55 -5.66 -7.39
CA VAL A 12 12.30 -5.71 -6.12
C VAL A 12 11.65 -6.71 -5.17
N THR A 13 12.47 -7.36 -4.33
CA THR A 13 11.98 -8.30 -3.31
C THR A 13 11.08 -7.59 -2.29
N GLY A 14 10.17 -8.32 -1.65
CA GLY A 14 9.21 -7.74 -0.70
C GLY A 14 9.85 -7.01 0.48
N LEU A 15 11.07 -7.40 0.89
CA LEU A 15 11.83 -6.76 1.96
C LEU A 15 12.46 -5.42 1.55
N ALA A 16 12.70 -5.21 0.25
CA ALA A 16 13.32 -4.01 -0.28
C ALA A 16 12.29 -3.01 -0.83
N TRP A 17 11.01 -3.15 -0.48
CA TRP A 17 9.96 -2.35 -1.07
C TRP A 17 10.01 -0.89 -0.58
N PRO A 18 10.21 0.11 -1.46
CA PRO A 18 10.36 1.50 -1.04
C PRO A 18 9.04 2.17 -0.62
N THR A 19 8.98 2.73 0.58
CA THR A 19 7.78 3.43 1.06
C THR A 19 7.65 4.83 0.44
N TYR A 20 6.51 5.13 -0.21
CA TYR A 20 6.21 6.51 -0.60
C TYR A 20 5.85 7.32 0.64
N VAL A 21 6.42 8.51 0.79
CA VAL A 21 6.17 9.38 1.94
C VAL A 21 5.71 10.76 1.49
N LEU A 22 4.78 11.34 2.24
CA LEU A 22 4.38 12.74 2.13
C LEU A 22 5.00 13.51 3.29
N ASP A 23 5.68 14.62 3.00
CA ASP A 23 6.16 15.55 4.02
C ASP A 23 5.00 16.39 4.55
N ILE A 24 4.89 16.50 5.89
CA ILE A 24 3.92 17.39 6.53
C ILE A 24 4.59 18.75 6.81
N PRO A 25 4.04 19.87 6.29
CA PRO A 25 4.51 21.21 6.62
C PRO A 25 4.48 21.48 8.14
N GLY A 26 5.41 22.30 8.63
CA GLY A 26 5.49 22.62 10.06
C GLY A 26 6.25 21.59 10.91
N GLY A 27 6.97 20.65 10.30
CA GLY A 27 7.91 19.78 11.01
C GLY A 27 7.29 18.55 11.67
N ALA A 28 6.04 18.19 11.33
CA ALA A 28 5.37 17.01 11.87
C ALA A 28 5.88 15.66 11.30
N GLY A 29 6.93 15.70 10.47
CA GLY A 29 7.58 14.52 9.91
C GLY A 29 6.98 14.04 8.59
N LYS A 30 7.15 12.74 8.32
CA LYS A 30 6.81 12.08 7.05
C LYS A 30 5.73 11.03 7.29
N VAL A 31 4.67 11.07 6.50
CA VAL A 31 3.60 10.06 6.54
C VAL A 31 3.77 9.10 5.38
N PRO A 32 3.89 7.79 5.64
CA PRO A 32 3.90 6.79 4.58
C PRO A 32 2.53 6.74 3.91
N ILE A 33 2.51 6.84 2.58
CA ILE A 33 1.29 6.67 1.79
C ILE A 33 1.42 5.45 0.89
N GLY A 34 0.73 4.39 1.28
CA GLY A 34 0.58 3.20 0.46
C GLY A 34 -0.30 3.44 -0.77
N PRO A 35 -0.33 2.50 -1.71
CA PRO A 35 -1.41 2.39 -2.68
C PRO A 35 -2.72 2.01 -1.98
N ASP A 36 -3.85 2.51 -2.50
CA ASP A 36 -5.18 2.18 -1.99
C ASP A 36 -5.55 0.76 -2.42
N TYR A 37 -5.09 -0.22 -1.63
CA TYR A 37 -5.35 -1.63 -1.88
C TYR A 37 -6.66 -2.10 -1.27
N LEU A 38 -7.10 -1.50 -0.17
CA LEU A 38 -8.32 -1.90 0.54
C LEU A 38 -9.49 -1.01 0.12
N ASP A 39 -10.59 -1.63 -0.29
CA ASP A 39 -11.86 -0.98 -0.57
C ASP A 39 -13.01 -1.82 0.01
N GLY A 40 -13.52 -1.41 1.17
CA GLY A 40 -14.47 -2.20 1.94
C GLY A 40 -13.89 -3.57 2.33
N ASN A 41 -14.53 -4.65 1.88
CA ASN A 41 -14.07 -6.03 2.06
C ASN A 41 -13.23 -6.54 0.88
N ARG A 42 -12.71 -5.67 0.01
CA ARG A 42 -11.95 -6.08 -1.18
C ARG A 42 -10.51 -5.60 -1.07
N VAL A 43 -9.58 -6.44 -1.46
CA VAL A 43 -8.16 -6.11 -1.58
C VAL A 43 -7.72 -6.22 -3.05
N ARG A 44 -7.12 -5.15 -3.57
CA ARG A 44 -6.49 -5.13 -4.88
C ARG A 44 -5.06 -5.67 -4.77
N ASP A 45 -4.75 -6.70 -5.54
CA ASP A 45 -3.41 -7.25 -5.61
C ASP A 45 -2.47 -6.38 -6.48
N PRO A 46 -1.16 -6.69 -6.49
CA PRO A 46 -0.19 -6.01 -7.35
C PRO A 46 -0.47 -6.04 -8.86
N ALA A 47 -1.13 -7.09 -9.37
CA ALA A 47 -1.53 -7.19 -10.77
C ALA A 47 -2.76 -6.32 -11.07
N GLY A 48 -3.41 -5.80 -10.03
CA GLY A 48 -4.56 -4.94 -10.10
C GLY A 48 -5.89 -5.68 -10.01
N MET A 49 -5.88 -6.99 -9.71
CA MET A 49 -7.08 -7.81 -9.55
C MET A 49 -7.64 -7.66 -8.14
N TRP A 50 -8.95 -7.55 -8.03
CA TRP A 50 -9.66 -7.45 -6.76
C TRP A 50 -9.98 -8.83 -6.20
N HIS A 51 -9.71 -9.02 -4.92
CA HIS A 51 -10.01 -10.22 -4.15
C HIS A 51 -10.96 -9.84 -3.01
N GLU A 52 -12.02 -10.60 -2.80
CA GLU A 52 -12.79 -10.47 -1.56
C GLU A 52 -11.98 -11.02 -0.40
N VAL A 53 -11.88 -10.23 0.66
CA VAL A 53 -11.30 -10.63 1.94
C VAL A 53 -12.48 -10.83 2.87
N ALA A 54 -12.70 -12.09 3.27
CA ALA A 54 -13.63 -12.37 4.36
C ALA A 54 -13.21 -11.52 5.57
N ASP A 55 -14.20 -10.96 6.27
CA ASP A 55 -13.96 -10.19 7.49
C ASP A 55 -12.99 -11.00 8.37
N PRO A 56 -11.78 -10.49 8.69
CA PRO A 56 -10.91 -11.21 9.60
C PRO A 56 -11.69 -11.27 10.91
N ALA A 57 -12.15 -12.48 11.27
CA ALA A 57 -12.81 -12.71 12.55
C ALA A 57 -12.03 -11.94 13.61
N PRO A 58 -12.70 -11.15 14.48
CA PRO A 58 -12.00 -10.30 15.43
C PRO A 58 -11.00 -11.18 16.17
N ALA A 59 -9.72 -10.82 16.08
CA ALA A 59 -8.68 -11.49 16.84
C ALA A 59 -9.08 -11.35 18.32
N GLY A 60 -9.54 -12.45 18.91
CA GLY A 60 -9.87 -12.53 20.33
C GLY A 60 -8.65 -12.32 21.20
#